data_AF-A0A1E7EIQ4-F1
#
_entry.id   AF-A0A1E7EIQ4-F1
#
_cell.length_a   1.000
_cell.length_b   1.000
_cell.length_c   1.000
_cell.angle_alpha   90.00
_cell.angle_beta   90.00
_cell.angle_gamma   90.00
#
_symmetry.space_group_name_H-M   'P 1'
#
loop_
_entity.id
_entity.type
_entity.pdbx_description
1 polymer ?
#
loop_
_entity_poly.entity_id
_entity_poly.type
_entity_poly.pdbx_seq_one_letter_code
_entity_poly.pdbx_strand_id
1 'polypeptide(L)'
;MVKVGRHIEEARSMRDLLGDLHAEAQKCTEDGVDDEEMCIVLIIDFCQNMEMPSFNGTQPGETYYYSPMTVPTLGIVDGNTKENILYAYIYSEAEGNKGGNVVASLIMKYLSDRGLLDGKKRAKLTIVMDNCPGQNKNNHVVRLAPYLVAKGYFKKAGFLFLLAGHTKNWADKRFNNLKEDYRVTDLFCMDDLVAACNRSDYVIAEQVYWKDFRNYNHYLDSFFKKMEAVKIYQMFNSSFDYAATASVNIGLGNMKYRTYLKKQIRGGAAARTALMNNEAGYLYAFRPGLKDIKKVELFCKYRSLSLIPKRCRNITCPDPGQEVIDNVKKTRAQNNTVKRAAKKLKEGDTTAKKGAKKKGAKKTAQEKSNNGNKDDSDIDCETTETTTKRKANQLNSDDEDEGGNNIGSPVNFDSQPQYFGNAW
;
A
#
# COMPACT_ATOMS: atom_id res chain seq x y z
N MET A 1 12.51 30.51 19.71
CA MET A 1 12.00 31.13 18.46
C MET A 1 12.89 30.85 17.24
N VAL A 2 14.23 30.92 17.32
CA VAL A 2 15.15 30.72 16.16
C VAL A 2 14.98 29.37 15.41
N LYS A 3 14.66 28.26 16.11
CA LYS A 3 14.52 26.93 15.47
C LYS A 3 13.27 26.78 14.60
N VAL A 4 12.16 27.44 14.96
CA VAL A 4 10.89 27.36 14.20
C VAL A 4 10.96 28.21 12.94
N GLY A 5 11.52 29.42 13.03
CA GLY A 5 11.74 30.28 11.86
C GLY A 5 12.60 29.60 10.80
N ARG A 6 13.73 29.02 11.21
CA ARG A 6 14.61 28.25 10.33
C ARG A 6 13.90 27.06 9.66
N HIS A 7 13.08 26.31 10.40
CA HIS A 7 12.33 25.19 9.85
C HIS A 7 11.34 25.63 8.76
N ILE A 8 10.65 26.75 8.96
CA ILE A 8 9.72 27.32 7.99
C ILE A 8 10.47 27.81 6.74
N GLU A 9 11.62 28.47 6.91
CA GLU A 9 12.46 28.92 5.79
C GLU A 9 13.02 27.75 4.96
N GLU A 10 13.48 26.69 5.63
CA GLU A 10 13.93 25.45 4.98
C GLU A 10 12.77 24.78 4.23
N ALA A 11 11.56 24.76 4.80
CA ALA A 11 10.37 24.24 4.15
C ALA A 11 9.98 25.05 2.90
N ARG A 12 10.03 26.39 2.96
CA ARG A 12 9.79 27.25 1.81
C ARG A 12 10.83 27.03 0.71
N SER A 13 12.11 27.05 1.07
CA SER A 13 13.20 26.83 0.10
C SER A 13 13.09 25.47 -0.60
N MET A 14 12.63 24.44 0.12
CA MET A 14 12.40 23.11 -0.44
C MET A 14 11.18 23.09 -1.39
N ARG A 15 10.17 23.91 -1.13
CA ARG A 15 9.00 24.06 -2.02
C ARG A 15 9.36 24.79 -3.29
N ASP A 16 10.14 25.85 -3.18
CA ASP A 16 10.62 26.62 -4.33
C ASP A 16 11.46 25.70 -5.23
N LEU A 17 12.41 24.96 -4.65
CA LEU A 17 13.19 23.96 -5.38
C LEU A 17 12.31 22.90 -6.06
N LEU A 18 11.28 22.42 -5.37
CA LEU A 18 10.34 21.44 -5.95
C LEU A 18 9.57 22.05 -7.12
N GLY A 19 9.15 23.31 -7.02
CA GLY A 19 8.51 24.06 -8.10
C GLY A 19 9.43 24.21 -9.31
N ASP A 20 10.69 24.59 -9.09
CA ASP A 20 11.69 24.75 -10.16
C ASP A 20 11.94 23.43 -10.88
N LEU A 21 12.10 22.33 -10.14
CA LEU A 21 12.31 20.99 -10.71
C LEU A 21 11.11 20.54 -11.54
N HIS A 22 9.90 20.79 -11.03
CA HIS A 22 8.65 20.43 -11.70
C HIS A 22 8.48 21.23 -13.00
N ALA A 23 8.72 22.54 -12.97
CA ALA A 23 8.69 23.40 -14.14
C ALA A 23 9.76 23.00 -15.19
N GLU A 24 10.98 22.66 -14.75
CA GLU A 24 12.04 22.13 -15.62
C GLU A 24 11.57 20.86 -16.36
N ALA A 25 10.97 19.91 -15.65
CA ALA A 25 10.52 18.65 -16.23
C ALA A 25 9.33 18.80 -17.20
N GLN A 26 8.36 19.66 -16.87
CA GLN A 26 7.26 19.98 -17.77
C GLN A 26 7.78 20.65 -19.04
N LYS A 27 8.68 21.63 -18.91
CA LYS A 27 9.28 22.32 -20.05
C LYS A 27 10.05 21.36 -20.97
N CYS A 28 10.84 20.43 -20.44
CA CYS A 28 11.51 19.40 -21.26
C CYS A 28 10.50 18.62 -22.12
N THR A 29 9.34 18.32 -21.56
CA THR A 29 8.28 17.56 -22.26
C THR A 29 7.56 18.42 -23.29
N GLU A 30 7.27 19.69 -22.96
CA GLU A 30 6.63 20.65 -23.87
C GLU A 30 7.51 21.01 -25.07
N ASP A 31 8.81 21.22 -24.82
CA ASP A 31 9.80 21.54 -25.85
C ASP A 31 10.17 20.32 -26.70
N GLY A 32 9.74 19.11 -26.30
CA GLY A 32 10.03 17.87 -27.02
C GLY A 32 11.52 17.55 -27.08
N VAL A 33 12.26 17.83 -26.00
CA VAL A 33 13.72 17.65 -25.97
C VAL A 33 14.10 16.18 -26.15
N ASP A 34 15.29 15.96 -26.71
CA ASP A 34 15.85 14.62 -26.87
C ASP A 34 16.00 13.91 -25.52
N ASP A 35 15.97 12.57 -25.53
CA ASP A 35 16.07 11.75 -24.32
C ASP A 35 17.30 12.14 -23.49
N GLU A 36 18.45 12.40 -24.11
CA GLU A 36 19.71 12.79 -23.46
C GLU A 36 19.63 14.11 -22.65
N GLU A 37 18.67 14.96 -22.96
CA GLU A 37 18.39 16.24 -22.30
C GLU A 37 17.16 16.18 -21.38
N MET A 38 16.40 15.08 -21.42
CA MET A 38 15.17 14.90 -20.67
C MET A 38 15.40 14.91 -19.15
N CYS A 39 14.73 15.85 -18.48
CA CYS A 39 14.60 15.90 -17.02
C CYS A 39 13.26 15.32 -16.58
N ILE A 40 13.30 14.36 -15.66
CA ILE A 40 12.12 13.66 -15.14
C ILE A 40 11.94 13.93 -13.65
N VAL A 41 10.72 14.26 -13.25
CA VAL A 41 10.33 14.41 -11.85
C VAL A 41 9.17 13.47 -11.52
N LEU A 42 9.38 12.61 -10.53
CA LEU A 42 8.35 11.71 -10.02
C LEU A 42 8.04 12.06 -8.56
N ILE A 43 6.77 12.12 -8.21
CA ILE A 43 6.34 12.33 -6.82
C ILE A 43 5.69 11.06 -6.31
N ILE A 44 6.26 10.48 -5.26
CA ILE A 44 5.88 9.14 -4.79
C ILE A 44 5.42 9.21 -3.34
N ASP A 45 4.24 8.67 -3.09
CA ASP A 45 3.68 8.60 -1.76
C ASP A 45 2.75 7.39 -1.58
N PHE A 46 2.50 7.02 -0.33
CA PHE A 46 1.48 6.04 0.00
C PHE A 46 0.16 6.72 0.26
N CYS A 47 -0.90 6.23 -0.39
CA CYS A 47 -2.23 6.57 0.03
C CYS A 47 -2.51 6.04 1.45
N GLN A 48 -3.38 6.72 2.19
CA GLN A 48 -4.06 6.09 3.33
C GLN A 48 -4.67 4.77 2.87
N ASN A 49 -4.41 3.70 3.62
CA ASN A 49 -4.87 2.36 3.29
C ASN A 49 -6.34 2.38 2.89
N MET A 50 -6.63 1.78 1.74
CA MET A 50 -7.98 1.40 1.39
C MET A 50 -8.30 0.06 2.06
N GLU A 51 -9.56 -0.31 2.04
CA GLU A 51 -10.05 -1.50 2.71
C GLU A 51 -10.98 -2.28 1.79
N MET A 52 -11.03 -3.59 1.99
CA MET A 52 -11.94 -4.46 1.26
C MET A 52 -12.30 -5.70 2.11
N PRO A 53 -13.57 -6.12 2.18
CA PRO A 53 -14.73 -5.49 1.57
C PRO A 53 -15.01 -4.13 2.23
N SER A 54 -15.47 -3.18 1.43
CA SER A 54 -15.78 -1.82 1.84
C SER A 54 -17.24 -1.53 1.54
N PHE A 55 -17.96 -1.04 2.55
CA PHE A 55 -19.39 -0.73 2.48
C PHE A 55 -19.58 0.78 2.58
N ASN A 56 -19.06 1.54 1.62
CA ASN A 56 -19.06 3.00 1.68
C ASN A 56 -20.38 3.63 1.19
N GLY A 57 -21.19 2.88 0.42
CA GLY A 57 -22.51 3.32 -0.03
C GLY A 57 -23.62 2.87 0.92
N THR A 58 -23.59 1.62 1.37
CA THR A 58 -24.66 1.03 2.20
C THR A 58 -24.11 0.24 3.39
N GLN A 59 -23.47 0.91 4.35
CA GLN A 59 -22.88 0.25 5.51
C GLN A 59 -23.92 -0.43 6.43
N PRO A 60 -23.89 -1.77 6.57
CA PRO A 60 -24.66 -2.44 7.62
C PRO A 60 -24.03 -2.14 8.99
N GLY A 61 -24.85 -1.83 9.99
CA GLY A 61 -24.36 -1.38 11.32
C GLY A 61 -23.37 -2.33 11.99
N GLU A 62 -23.51 -3.65 11.80
CA GLU A 62 -22.60 -4.64 12.38
C GLU A 62 -21.17 -4.55 11.82
N THR A 63 -21.03 -4.17 10.55
CA THR A 63 -19.72 -4.09 9.87
C THR A 63 -18.81 -3.02 10.44
N TYR A 64 -19.36 -2.06 11.20
CA TYR A 64 -18.60 -1.02 11.88
C TYR A 64 -17.51 -1.58 12.83
N TYR A 65 -17.75 -2.76 13.41
CA TYR A 65 -16.80 -3.40 14.33
C TYR A 65 -15.92 -4.46 13.65
N TYR A 66 -16.08 -4.67 12.35
CA TYR A 66 -15.38 -5.72 11.63
C TYR A 66 -14.04 -5.21 11.11
N SER A 67 -13.10 -6.13 10.92
CA SER A 67 -11.77 -5.78 10.40
C SER A 67 -11.64 -6.21 8.94
N PRO A 68 -11.79 -5.30 7.97
CA PRO A 68 -11.63 -5.64 6.56
C PRO A 68 -10.17 -5.96 6.22
N MET A 69 -9.94 -6.49 5.03
CA MET A 69 -8.61 -6.66 4.48
C MET A 69 -8.02 -5.29 4.15
N THR A 70 -6.77 -5.08 4.55
CA THR A 70 -6.06 -3.84 4.22
C THR A 70 -5.57 -3.89 2.77
N VAL A 71 -5.78 -2.80 2.05
CA VAL A 71 -5.35 -2.59 0.67
C VAL A 71 -4.39 -1.40 0.60
N PRO A 72 -3.07 -1.64 0.71
CA PRO A 72 -2.07 -0.62 0.42
C PRO A 72 -2.12 -0.12 -1.03
N THR A 73 -1.85 1.18 -1.21
CA THR A 73 -1.72 1.79 -2.53
C THR A 73 -0.54 2.74 -2.55
N LEU A 74 0.46 2.44 -3.38
CA LEU A 74 1.56 3.36 -3.66
C LEU A 74 1.22 4.15 -4.93
N GLY A 75 1.26 5.47 -4.84
CA GLY A 75 1.07 6.37 -5.96
C GLY A 75 2.40 6.89 -6.48
N ILE A 76 2.56 6.93 -7.80
CA ILE A 76 3.63 7.63 -8.49
C ILE A 76 2.97 8.65 -9.41
N VAL A 77 3.16 9.93 -9.11
CA VAL A 77 2.72 11.03 -9.97
C VAL A 77 3.83 11.38 -10.94
N ASP A 78 3.49 11.39 -12.22
CA ASP A 78 4.36 11.86 -13.28
C ASP A 78 4.33 13.39 -13.35
N GLY A 79 5.36 14.03 -12.80
CA GLY A 79 5.50 15.48 -12.77
C GLY A 79 5.79 16.10 -14.14
N ASN A 80 6.15 15.30 -15.14
CA ASN A 80 6.39 15.80 -16.51
C ASN A 80 5.09 16.14 -17.23
N THR A 81 3.99 15.48 -16.87
CA THR A 81 2.67 15.73 -17.46
C THR A 81 2.04 17.00 -16.89
N LYS A 82 1.28 17.74 -17.71
CA LYS A 82 0.50 18.90 -17.23
C LYS A 82 -0.54 18.48 -16.20
N GLU A 83 -1.16 17.35 -16.47
CA GLU A 83 -2.21 16.74 -15.69
C GLU A 83 -1.68 16.06 -14.43
N ASN A 84 -0.37 15.88 -14.25
CA ASN A 84 0.21 15.18 -13.10
C ASN A 84 -0.50 13.85 -12.85
N ILE A 85 -0.53 12.98 -13.87
CA ILE A 85 -1.24 11.70 -13.82
C ILE A 85 -0.68 10.83 -12.71
N LEU A 86 -1.58 10.21 -11.94
CA LEU A 86 -1.24 9.29 -10.86
C LEU A 86 -1.27 7.85 -11.35
N TYR A 87 -0.13 7.19 -11.27
CA TYR A 87 -0.01 5.75 -11.43
C TYR A 87 -0.12 5.07 -10.06
N ALA A 88 -1.24 4.40 -9.81
CA ALA A 88 -1.56 3.82 -8.52
C ALA A 88 -1.38 2.30 -8.54
N TYR A 89 -0.40 1.81 -7.81
CA TYR A 89 -0.15 0.39 -7.63
C TYR A 89 -0.85 -0.13 -6.38
N ILE A 90 -1.87 -0.95 -6.60
CA ILE A 90 -2.80 -1.43 -5.57
C ILE A 90 -2.53 -2.90 -5.30
N TYR A 91 -2.41 -3.28 -4.03
CA TYR A 91 -2.24 -4.68 -3.65
C TYR A 91 -2.90 -4.95 -2.31
N SER A 92 -3.22 -6.21 -2.03
CA SER A 92 -3.77 -6.59 -0.71
C SER A 92 -2.64 -6.89 0.27
N GLU A 93 -2.93 -6.84 1.57
CA GLU A 93 -2.00 -7.29 2.61
C GLU A 93 -1.59 -8.78 2.48
N ALA A 94 -2.33 -9.56 1.68
CA ALA A 94 -1.96 -10.93 1.33
C ALA A 94 -0.82 -11.03 0.29
N GLU A 95 -0.62 -9.99 -0.51
CA GLU A 95 0.43 -9.92 -1.54
C GLU A 95 1.75 -9.40 -0.98
N GLY A 96 1.69 -8.48 -0.02
CA GLY A 96 2.88 -7.88 0.55
C GLY A 96 2.60 -6.83 1.61
N ASN A 97 3.65 -6.47 2.35
CA ASN A 97 3.59 -5.44 3.37
C ASN A 97 4.23 -4.14 2.86
N LYS A 98 3.77 -2.99 3.35
CA LYS A 98 4.43 -1.71 3.07
C LYS A 98 5.88 -1.74 3.60
N GLY A 99 6.84 -1.35 2.77
CA GLY A 99 8.25 -1.29 3.16
C GLY A 99 9.17 -0.88 2.01
N GLY A 100 10.44 -0.60 2.32
CA GLY A 100 11.39 -0.05 1.35
C GLY A 100 11.67 -0.95 0.13
N ASN A 101 11.62 -2.29 0.28
CA ASN A 101 11.75 -3.19 -0.86
C ASN A 101 10.55 -3.10 -1.82
N VAL A 102 9.33 -2.96 -1.28
CA VAL A 102 8.12 -2.77 -2.10
C VAL A 102 8.17 -1.43 -2.82
N VAL A 103 8.52 -0.35 -2.11
CA VAL A 103 8.72 0.98 -2.72
C VAL A 103 9.75 0.93 -3.85
N ALA A 104 10.93 0.34 -3.59
CA ALA A 104 11.97 0.20 -4.60
C ALA A 104 11.51 -0.63 -5.82
N SER A 105 10.74 -1.69 -5.58
CA SER A 105 10.21 -2.54 -6.65
C SER A 105 9.21 -1.80 -7.54
N LEU A 106 8.31 -1.04 -6.94
CA LEU A 106 7.29 -0.28 -7.67
C LEU A 106 7.87 0.92 -8.41
N ILE A 107 8.93 1.55 -7.88
CA ILE A 107 9.73 2.54 -8.64
C ILE A 107 10.31 1.87 -9.89
N MET A 108 10.96 0.72 -9.74
CA MET A 108 11.61 0.04 -10.86
C MET A 108 10.61 -0.51 -11.87
N LYS A 109 9.45 -1.01 -11.42
CA LYS A 109 8.32 -1.40 -12.29
C LYS A 109 7.82 -0.20 -13.09
N TYR A 110 7.54 0.94 -12.45
CA TYR A 110 7.14 2.16 -13.14
C TYR A 110 8.17 2.58 -14.20
N LEU A 111 9.45 2.65 -13.83
CA LEU A 111 10.49 3.04 -14.79
C LEU A 111 10.54 2.06 -15.98
N SER A 112 10.35 0.75 -15.75
CA SER A 112 10.30 -0.25 -16.81
C SER A 112 9.07 -0.06 -17.71
N ASP A 113 7.89 0.01 -17.11
CA ASP A 113 6.60 0.10 -17.82
C ASP A 113 6.48 1.39 -18.65
N ARG A 114 7.16 2.46 -18.21
CA ARG A 114 7.26 3.73 -18.94
C ARG A 114 8.42 3.81 -19.93
N GLY A 115 9.16 2.72 -20.14
CA GLY A 115 10.29 2.68 -21.08
C GLY A 115 11.49 3.52 -20.63
N LEU A 116 11.60 3.86 -19.35
CA LEU A 116 12.70 4.67 -18.81
C LEU A 116 13.97 3.86 -18.50
N LEU A 117 13.92 2.54 -18.72
CA LEU A 117 15.02 1.59 -18.59
C LEU A 117 15.46 1.00 -19.95
N ASP A 118 15.11 1.67 -21.05
CA ASP A 118 15.32 1.28 -22.45
C ASP A 118 16.78 1.41 -22.96
N GLY A 119 17.73 1.72 -22.06
CA GLY A 119 19.14 1.94 -22.40
C GLY A 119 19.45 3.35 -22.92
N LYS A 120 18.45 4.22 -23.10
CA LYS A 120 18.68 5.63 -23.40
C LYS A 120 19.08 6.38 -22.14
N LYS A 121 20.15 7.17 -22.23
CA LYS A 121 20.77 7.82 -21.07
C LYS A 121 20.23 9.22 -20.87
N ARG A 122 19.12 9.30 -20.14
CA ARG A 122 18.40 10.57 -19.90
C ARG A 122 19.18 11.53 -19.00
N ALA A 123 18.89 12.82 -19.08
CA ALA A 123 19.68 13.82 -18.34
C ALA A 123 19.57 13.64 -16.82
N LYS A 124 18.35 13.59 -16.29
CA LYS A 124 18.13 13.68 -14.85
C LYS A 124 16.83 12.99 -14.43
N LEU A 125 16.89 12.19 -13.37
CA LEU A 125 15.72 11.72 -12.62
C LEU A 125 15.73 12.29 -11.21
N THR A 126 14.64 12.94 -10.81
CA THR A 126 14.43 13.37 -9.41
C THR A 126 13.17 12.75 -8.86
N ILE A 127 13.31 11.94 -7.80
CA ILE A 127 12.18 11.30 -7.11
C ILE A 127 11.93 12.05 -5.81
N VAL A 128 10.72 12.58 -5.66
CA VAL A 128 10.28 13.36 -4.51
C VAL A 128 9.42 12.48 -3.61
N MET A 129 9.73 12.41 -2.32
CA MET A 129 9.03 11.52 -1.38
C MET A 129 8.87 12.14 0.00
N ASP A 130 7.95 11.57 0.77
CA ASP A 130 7.81 11.86 2.19
C ASP A 130 8.98 11.34 3.04
N ASN A 131 9.31 12.09 4.09
CA ASN A 131 10.36 11.77 5.06
C ASN A 131 9.89 10.70 6.06
N CYS A 132 9.61 9.50 5.54
CA CYS A 132 9.22 8.31 6.30
C CYS A 132 10.38 7.30 6.35
N PRO A 133 11.09 7.14 7.49
CA PRO A 133 12.26 6.25 7.56
C PRO A 133 11.96 4.77 7.34
N GLY A 134 10.74 4.31 7.68
CA GLY A 134 10.38 2.90 7.56
C GLY A 134 10.14 2.45 6.11
N GLN A 135 9.66 3.34 5.25
CA GLN A 135 9.18 3.00 3.91
C GLN A 135 10.00 3.71 2.82
N ASN A 136 10.14 5.04 2.89
CA ASN A 136 10.68 5.85 1.81
C ASN A 136 12.17 6.19 2.04
N LYS A 137 12.49 6.70 3.23
CA LYS A 137 13.82 7.24 3.57
C LYS A 137 14.70 6.21 4.27
N ASN A 138 15.02 5.14 3.55
CA ASN A 138 15.90 4.07 4.01
C ASN A 138 16.97 3.73 2.95
N ASN A 139 17.96 2.93 3.34
CA ASN A 139 19.08 2.52 2.48
C ASN A 139 18.64 1.74 1.23
N HIS A 140 17.45 1.14 1.21
CA HIS A 140 17.01 0.31 0.09
C HIS A 140 16.65 1.23 -1.09
N VAL A 141 15.86 2.26 -0.80
CA VAL A 141 15.34 3.21 -1.78
C VAL A 141 16.42 4.17 -2.27
N VAL A 142 17.14 4.83 -1.35
CA VAL A 142 18.13 5.87 -1.72
C VAL A 142 19.30 5.35 -2.56
N ARG A 143 19.60 4.04 -2.47
CA ARG A 143 20.66 3.40 -3.28
C ARG A 143 20.20 3.04 -4.70
N LEU A 144 18.92 3.22 -5.03
CA LEU A 144 18.48 3.14 -6.42
C LEU A 144 19.09 4.25 -7.28
N ALA A 145 19.30 5.46 -6.74
CA ALA A 145 19.89 6.56 -7.51
C ALA A 145 21.28 6.21 -8.09
N PRO A 146 22.27 5.75 -7.30
CA PRO A 146 23.54 5.32 -7.87
C PRO A 146 23.46 4.04 -8.70
N TYR A 147 22.48 3.17 -8.44
CA TYR A 147 22.22 2.01 -9.30
C TYR A 147 21.77 2.43 -10.71
N LEU A 148 20.79 3.33 -10.81
CA LEU A 148 20.25 3.82 -12.08
C LEU A 148 21.30 4.55 -12.92
N VAL A 149 22.18 5.32 -12.27
CA VAL A 149 23.33 5.97 -12.92
C VAL A 149 24.36 4.94 -13.38
N ALA A 150 24.70 3.95 -12.53
CA ALA A 150 25.67 2.91 -12.87
C ALA A 150 25.20 2.01 -14.02
N LYS A 151 23.89 1.79 -14.15
CA LYS A 151 23.26 1.08 -15.27
C LYS A 151 23.18 1.91 -16.56
N GLY A 152 23.48 3.21 -16.50
CA GLY A 152 23.48 4.08 -17.67
C GLY A 152 22.10 4.59 -18.08
N TYR A 153 21.05 4.40 -17.28
CA TYR A 153 19.70 4.92 -17.59
C TYR A 153 19.61 6.43 -17.44
N PHE A 154 20.40 7.02 -16.54
CA PHE A 154 20.42 8.46 -16.30
C PHE A 154 21.85 9.00 -16.12
N LYS A 155 22.12 10.21 -16.61
CA LYS A 155 23.37 10.95 -16.31
C LYS A 155 23.39 11.36 -14.84
N LYS A 156 22.24 11.76 -14.28
CA LYS A 156 22.03 12.09 -12.87
C LYS A 156 20.74 11.46 -12.34
N ALA A 157 20.75 10.94 -11.13
CA ALA A 157 19.53 10.46 -10.48
C ALA A 157 19.55 10.84 -8.99
N GLY A 158 18.40 11.13 -8.40
CA GLY A 158 18.35 11.51 -7.00
C GLY A 158 16.98 11.43 -6.35
N PHE A 159 17.01 11.55 -5.03
CA PHE A 159 15.86 11.60 -4.13
C PHE A 159 15.83 12.93 -3.39
N LEU A 160 14.67 13.56 -3.35
CA LEU A 160 14.35 14.74 -2.55
C LEU A 160 13.27 14.36 -1.51
N PHE A 161 13.61 14.42 -0.23
CA PHE A 161 12.70 14.12 0.86
C PHE A 161 12.11 15.39 1.47
N LEU A 162 10.78 15.46 1.53
CA LEU A 162 10.06 16.61 2.06
C LEU A 162 10.27 16.76 3.59
N LEU A 163 10.33 18.00 4.07
CA LEU A 163 10.49 18.25 5.50
C LEU A 163 9.28 17.79 6.30
N ALA A 164 9.54 17.19 7.48
CA ALA A 164 8.48 16.72 8.37
C ALA A 164 7.57 17.89 8.78
N GLY A 165 6.25 17.70 8.74
CA GLY A 165 5.26 18.77 8.96
C GLY A 165 4.93 19.58 7.71
N HIS A 166 5.69 19.42 6.61
CA HIS A 166 5.49 20.11 5.34
C HIS A 166 5.45 19.14 4.16
N THR A 167 4.82 17.99 4.35
CA THR A 167 4.86 16.83 3.44
C THR A 167 3.81 16.82 2.32
N LYS A 168 2.80 17.72 2.37
CA LYS A 168 1.72 17.73 1.37
C LYS A 168 2.25 17.79 -0.08
N ASN A 169 1.92 16.87 -0.96
CA ASN A 169 2.50 16.80 -2.30
C ASN A 169 1.41 16.64 -3.38
N TRP A 170 1.79 16.58 -4.67
CA TRP A 170 0.81 16.42 -5.74
C TRP A 170 0.08 15.07 -5.71
N ALA A 171 0.67 14.03 -5.12
CA ALA A 171 0.02 12.73 -4.95
C ALA A 171 -1.17 12.82 -3.98
N ASP A 172 -1.11 13.64 -2.92
CA ASP A 172 -2.26 13.86 -2.01
C ASP A 172 -3.51 14.33 -2.76
N LYS A 173 -3.33 15.28 -3.69
CA LYS A 173 -4.44 15.77 -4.54
C LYS A 173 -4.97 14.63 -5.41
N ARG A 174 -4.08 13.87 -6.05
CA ARG A 174 -4.49 12.79 -6.95
C ARG A 174 -5.09 11.59 -6.22
N PHE A 175 -4.71 11.34 -4.98
CA PHE A 175 -5.36 10.33 -4.14
C PHE A 175 -6.79 10.69 -3.78
N ASN A 176 -7.14 11.99 -3.73
CA ASN A 176 -8.54 12.38 -3.59
C ASN A 176 -9.35 11.99 -4.83
N ASN A 177 -8.83 12.26 -6.02
CA ASN A 177 -9.44 11.83 -7.29
C ASN A 177 -9.59 10.30 -7.35
N LEU A 178 -8.54 9.55 -7.00
CA LEU A 178 -8.57 8.08 -6.92
C LEU A 178 -9.66 7.55 -5.98
N LYS A 179 -10.01 8.34 -4.96
CA LYS A 179 -10.95 7.95 -3.91
C LYS A 179 -12.37 8.47 -4.11
N GLU A 180 -12.67 9.23 -5.16
CA GLU A 180 -14.01 9.79 -5.41
C GLU A 180 -15.05 8.67 -5.42
N ASP A 181 -14.88 7.68 -6.30
CA ASP A 181 -15.83 6.58 -6.43
C ASP A 181 -15.65 5.50 -5.36
N TYR A 182 -14.42 5.29 -4.88
CA TYR A 182 -14.16 4.40 -3.75
C TYR A 182 -14.99 4.80 -2.52
N ARG A 183 -15.11 6.10 -2.22
CA ARG A 183 -15.79 6.60 -1.01
C ARG A 183 -17.31 6.51 -1.03
N VAL A 184 -17.91 6.18 -2.17
CA VAL A 184 -19.38 6.13 -2.32
C VAL A 184 -19.89 4.80 -2.85
N THR A 185 -18.99 3.90 -3.25
CA THR A 185 -19.34 2.59 -3.83
C THR A 185 -19.05 1.49 -2.83
N ASP A 186 -19.94 0.49 -2.76
CA ASP A 186 -19.67 -0.75 -2.04
C ASP A 186 -18.77 -1.65 -2.90
N LEU A 187 -17.61 -2.03 -2.37
CA LEU A 187 -16.54 -2.70 -3.10
C LEU A 187 -16.16 -4.01 -2.41
N PHE A 188 -16.28 -5.12 -3.13
CA PHE A 188 -16.22 -6.45 -2.54
C PHE A 188 -15.05 -7.31 -3.00
N CYS A 189 -14.48 -7.09 -4.19
CA CYS A 189 -13.24 -7.72 -4.64
C CYS A 189 -12.29 -6.73 -5.32
N MET A 190 -11.03 -7.15 -5.51
CA MET A 190 -9.96 -6.24 -5.90
C MET A 190 -10.21 -5.64 -7.29
N ASP A 191 -10.75 -6.43 -8.21
CA ASP A 191 -11.11 -5.97 -9.56
C ASP A 191 -12.11 -4.81 -9.51
N ASP A 192 -13.13 -4.88 -8.63
CA ASP A 192 -14.10 -3.80 -8.45
C ASP A 192 -13.43 -2.54 -7.90
N LEU A 193 -12.53 -2.71 -6.92
CA LEU A 193 -11.81 -1.62 -6.29
C LEU A 193 -10.88 -0.92 -7.29
N VAL A 194 -10.13 -1.68 -8.08
CA VAL A 194 -9.26 -1.14 -9.14
C VAL A 194 -10.09 -0.45 -10.22
N ALA A 195 -11.22 -1.03 -10.63
CA ALA A 195 -12.13 -0.41 -11.58
C ALA A 195 -12.70 0.91 -11.06
N ALA A 196 -13.09 0.97 -9.77
CA ALA A 196 -13.56 2.21 -9.14
C ALA A 196 -12.46 3.29 -9.10
N CYS A 197 -11.22 2.91 -8.78
CA CYS A 197 -10.09 3.85 -8.80
C CYS A 197 -9.76 4.40 -10.19
N ASN A 198 -10.02 3.63 -11.26
CA ASN A 198 -9.79 4.02 -12.66
C ASN A 198 -10.91 4.89 -13.26
N ARG A 199 -11.96 5.24 -12.52
CA ARG A 199 -13.03 6.11 -13.05
C ARG A 199 -12.62 7.57 -13.20
N SER A 200 -11.54 7.99 -12.54
CA SER A 200 -11.01 9.34 -12.69
C SER A 200 -9.98 9.38 -13.82
N ASP A 201 -10.12 10.34 -14.75
CA ASP A 201 -9.19 10.56 -15.86
C ASP A 201 -7.75 10.92 -15.41
N TYR A 202 -7.57 11.26 -14.13
CA TYR A 202 -6.26 11.60 -13.56
C TYR A 202 -5.53 10.40 -12.96
N VAL A 203 -6.09 9.19 -13.05
CA VAL A 203 -5.62 8.00 -12.34
C VAL A 203 -5.49 6.83 -13.31
N ILE A 204 -4.35 6.16 -13.25
CA ILE A 204 -4.11 4.86 -13.87
C ILE A 204 -3.80 3.90 -12.72
N ALA A 205 -4.78 3.09 -12.35
CA ALA A 205 -4.67 2.14 -11.26
C ALA A 205 -4.45 0.71 -11.79
N GLU A 206 -3.45 0.05 -11.24
CA GLU A 206 -3.06 -1.32 -11.58
C GLU A 206 -2.97 -2.18 -10.30
N GLN A 207 -3.49 -3.40 -10.37
CA GLN A 207 -3.24 -4.39 -9.31
C GLN A 207 -1.84 -4.98 -9.47
N VAL A 208 -1.05 -4.97 -8.39
CA VAL A 208 0.25 -5.63 -8.32
C VAL A 208 0.21 -6.80 -7.33
N TYR A 209 1.12 -7.75 -7.53
CA TYR A 209 1.16 -9.01 -6.80
C TYR A 209 2.52 -9.25 -6.15
N TRP A 210 2.56 -10.25 -5.28
CA TRP A 210 3.79 -10.63 -4.56
C TRP A 210 5.01 -10.88 -5.47
N LYS A 211 4.78 -11.26 -6.73
CA LYS A 211 5.82 -11.52 -7.75
C LYS A 211 6.49 -10.25 -8.28
N ASP A 212 5.81 -9.11 -8.19
CA ASP A 212 6.38 -7.82 -8.61
C ASP A 212 7.40 -7.29 -7.58
N PHE A 213 7.39 -7.84 -6.37
CA PHE A 213 8.26 -7.39 -5.29
C PHE A 213 9.60 -8.12 -5.30
N ARG A 214 10.69 -7.36 -5.40
CA ARG A 214 12.07 -7.84 -5.41
C ARG A 214 12.84 -7.39 -4.16
N ASN A 215 13.84 -8.15 -3.76
CA ASN A 215 14.68 -7.83 -2.61
C ASN A 215 15.85 -6.91 -2.99
N TYR A 216 15.52 -5.66 -3.34
CA TYR A 216 16.50 -4.64 -3.70
C TYR A 216 17.52 -4.37 -2.58
N ASN A 217 17.13 -4.48 -1.31
CA ASN A 217 18.08 -4.31 -0.22
C ASN A 217 19.23 -5.33 -0.27
N HIS A 218 18.90 -6.62 -0.40
CA HIS A 218 19.90 -7.67 -0.50
C HIS A 218 20.73 -7.54 -1.78
N TYR A 219 20.07 -7.26 -2.91
CA TYR A 219 20.73 -7.08 -4.18
C TYR A 219 21.73 -5.91 -4.17
N LEU A 220 21.31 -4.72 -3.72
CA LEU A 220 22.19 -3.55 -3.65
C LEU A 220 23.27 -3.69 -2.56
N ASP A 221 23.04 -4.47 -1.49
CA ASP A 221 24.07 -4.79 -0.48
C ASP A 221 25.26 -5.58 -1.06
N SER A 222 25.09 -6.26 -2.19
CA SER A 222 26.17 -7.04 -2.82
C SER A 222 27.27 -6.16 -3.43
N PHE A 223 26.94 -4.96 -3.92
CA PHE A 223 27.91 -4.07 -4.58
C PHE A 223 27.94 -2.62 -4.08
N PHE A 224 26.96 -2.18 -3.28
CA PHE A 224 26.98 -0.88 -2.61
C PHE A 224 27.10 -1.01 -1.10
N LYS A 225 27.86 -0.13 -0.48
CA LYS A 225 27.85 0.04 0.98
C LYS A 225 26.61 0.85 1.40
N LYS A 226 26.25 0.71 2.67
CA LYS A 226 25.12 1.45 3.25
C LYS A 226 25.55 2.88 3.51
N MET A 227 24.69 3.83 3.14
CA MET A 227 24.87 5.22 3.51
C MET A 227 24.62 5.38 5.01
N GLU A 228 25.53 6.09 5.66
CA GLU A 228 25.41 6.46 7.06
C GLU A 228 24.46 7.65 7.22
N ALA A 229 23.77 7.69 8.37
CA ALA A 229 22.93 8.81 8.76
C ALA A 229 21.87 9.23 7.72
N VAL A 230 21.33 8.30 6.92
CA VAL A 230 20.28 8.59 5.90
C VAL A 230 19.16 9.48 6.44
N LYS A 231 18.76 9.32 7.70
CA LYS A 231 17.68 10.11 8.33
C LYS A 231 17.96 11.62 8.41
N ILE A 232 19.22 12.06 8.40
CA ILE A 232 19.59 13.48 8.57
C ILE A 232 19.58 14.28 7.27
N TYR A 233 19.76 13.63 6.13
CA TYR A 233 19.86 14.29 4.82
C TYR A 233 18.50 14.38 4.14
N GLN A 234 18.24 15.44 3.37
CA GLN A 234 16.99 15.54 2.60
C GLN A 234 17.21 15.28 1.11
N MET A 235 18.44 15.41 0.62
CA MET A 235 18.75 15.23 -0.79
C MET A 235 19.83 14.16 -0.95
N PHE A 236 19.60 13.24 -1.88
CA PHE A 236 20.55 12.21 -2.26
C PHE A 236 20.64 12.24 -3.76
N ASN A 237 21.80 12.55 -4.32
CA ASN A 237 22.00 12.63 -5.76
C ASN A 237 23.11 11.70 -6.18
N SER A 238 23.12 11.25 -7.41
CA SER A 238 24.20 10.47 -7.99
C SER A 238 24.44 10.93 -9.41
N SER A 239 25.68 10.82 -9.89
CA SER A 239 26.10 11.24 -11.22
C SER A 239 27.27 10.39 -11.69
N PHE A 240 27.61 10.43 -12.98
CA PHE A 240 28.73 9.64 -13.51
C PHE A 240 30.06 9.98 -12.81
N ASP A 241 30.30 11.26 -12.51
CA ASP A 241 31.52 11.74 -11.85
C ASP A 241 31.61 11.28 -10.38
N TYR A 242 30.47 10.89 -9.78
CA TYR A 242 30.40 10.47 -8.39
C TYR A 242 29.26 9.47 -8.11
N ALA A 243 29.62 8.28 -7.61
CA ALA A 243 28.74 7.15 -7.29
C ALA A 243 27.60 7.35 -6.23
N ALA A 244 27.17 8.57 -5.85
CA ALA A 244 26.20 9.02 -4.80
C ALA A 244 26.69 10.20 -3.90
N THR A 245 26.35 11.46 -4.18
CA THR A 245 26.38 12.59 -3.22
C THR A 245 25.17 12.53 -2.26
N ALA A 246 25.35 12.88 -0.99
CA ALA A 246 24.23 13.21 -0.10
C ALA A 246 24.38 14.67 0.37
N SER A 247 23.29 15.44 0.36
CA SER A 247 23.31 16.84 0.76
C SER A 247 22.13 17.19 1.67
N VAL A 248 22.35 18.19 2.52
CA VAL A 248 21.28 18.86 3.26
C VAL A 248 21.05 20.20 2.60
N ASN A 249 19.81 20.47 2.17
CA ASN A 249 19.41 21.83 1.86
C ASN A 249 19.22 22.58 3.19
N ILE A 250 20.02 23.62 3.41
CA ILE A 250 19.85 24.57 4.51
C ILE A 250 19.39 25.86 3.85
N GLY A 251 18.36 26.50 4.41
CA GLY A 251 17.53 27.52 3.75
C GLY A 251 18.24 28.58 2.88
N LEU A 252 17.45 29.21 2.00
CA LEU A 252 17.88 30.27 1.06
C LEU A 252 19.11 29.87 0.22
N GLY A 253 19.12 28.64 -0.31
CA GLY A 253 20.16 28.18 -1.25
C GLY A 253 21.49 27.77 -0.61
N ASN A 254 21.61 27.75 0.73
CA ASN A 254 22.83 27.31 1.41
C ASN A 254 22.88 25.78 1.52
N MET A 255 23.12 25.08 0.43
CA MET A 255 23.26 23.63 0.46
C MET A 255 24.56 23.22 1.17
N LYS A 256 24.45 22.58 2.36
CA LYS A 256 25.62 21.93 2.98
C LYS A 256 25.81 20.56 2.35
N TYR A 257 26.84 20.47 1.52
CA TYR A 257 27.25 19.21 0.90
C TYR A 257 28.00 18.35 1.91
N ARG A 258 27.67 17.05 1.97
CA ARG A 258 28.54 16.05 2.56
C ARG A 258 28.78 14.93 1.56
N THR A 259 29.93 15.03 0.89
CA THR A 259 30.31 14.13 -0.19
C THR A 259 30.69 12.75 0.36
N TYR A 260 29.84 11.73 0.19
CA TYR A 260 30.11 10.34 0.59
C TYR A 260 30.56 9.48 -0.60
N LEU A 261 31.64 9.85 -1.30
CA LEU A 261 31.75 9.40 -2.70
C LEU A 261 32.93 8.55 -3.14
N LYS A 262 34.02 8.47 -2.39
CA LYS A 262 35.13 7.61 -2.83
C LYS A 262 35.05 6.17 -2.32
N LYS A 263 34.06 5.81 -1.48
CA LYS A 263 34.11 4.54 -0.73
C LYS A 263 32.81 3.73 -0.63
N GLN A 264 31.69 4.15 -1.23
CA GLN A 264 30.39 3.45 -1.09
C GLN A 264 30.19 2.27 -2.06
N ILE A 265 31.27 1.80 -2.69
CA ILE A 265 31.30 0.68 -3.63
C ILE A 265 31.99 -0.51 -2.95
N ARG A 266 31.51 -1.72 -3.22
CA ARG A 266 32.16 -2.98 -2.84
C ARG A 266 32.78 -3.64 -4.07
N GLY A 267 33.92 -4.30 -3.88
CA GLY A 267 34.59 -5.07 -4.92
C GLY A 267 35.20 -4.26 -6.06
N GLY A 268 35.88 -4.95 -6.97
CA GLY A 268 36.43 -4.38 -8.20
C GLY A 268 35.34 -4.08 -9.24
N ALA A 269 35.66 -3.21 -10.21
CA ALA A 269 34.70 -2.76 -11.22
C ALA A 269 34.08 -3.92 -12.02
N ALA A 270 34.89 -4.89 -12.47
CA ALA A 270 34.42 -6.03 -13.25
C ALA A 270 33.43 -6.93 -12.47
N ALA A 271 33.75 -7.27 -11.22
CA ALA A 271 32.87 -8.06 -10.36
C ALA A 271 31.53 -7.36 -10.11
N ARG A 272 31.56 -6.04 -9.92
CA ARG A 272 30.35 -5.23 -9.77
C ARG A 272 29.50 -5.24 -11.04
N THR A 273 30.09 -5.04 -12.21
CA THR A 273 29.36 -5.09 -13.48
C THR A 273 28.68 -6.44 -13.67
N ALA A 274 29.39 -7.54 -13.36
CA ALA A 274 28.81 -8.88 -13.42
C ALA A 274 27.60 -9.04 -12.48
N LEU A 275 27.71 -8.58 -11.23
CA LEU A 275 26.59 -8.60 -10.28
C LEU A 275 25.42 -7.72 -10.72
N MET A 276 25.69 -6.55 -11.29
CA MET A 276 24.66 -5.64 -11.79
C MET A 276 23.91 -6.22 -12.99
N ASN A 277 24.52 -7.10 -13.79
CA ASN A 277 23.85 -7.77 -14.90
C ASN A 277 22.80 -8.79 -14.46
N ASN A 278 22.86 -9.25 -13.20
CA ASN A 278 21.80 -10.07 -12.62
C ASN A 278 20.61 -9.21 -12.19
N GLU A 279 19.43 -9.82 -12.17
CA GLU A 279 18.23 -9.20 -11.60
C GLU A 279 18.16 -9.36 -10.09
N ALA A 280 17.42 -8.48 -9.42
CA ALA A 280 17.07 -8.66 -8.02
C ALA A 280 16.15 -9.88 -7.85
N GLY A 281 16.50 -10.76 -6.91
CA GLY A 281 15.66 -11.91 -6.56
C GLY A 281 14.31 -11.50 -5.96
N TYR A 282 13.33 -12.41 -5.98
CA TYR A 282 12.01 -12.17 -5.38
C TYR A 282 12.11 -11.82 -3.89
N LEU A 283 11.25 -10.91 -3.44
CA LEU A 283 11.13 -10.55 -2.03
C LEU A 283 10.53 -11.69 -1.21
N TYR A 284 9.58 -12.41 -1.81
CA TYR A 284 8.88 -13.52 -1.20
C TYR A 284 9.13 -14.79 -2.02
N ALA A 285 9.43 -15.91 -1.37
CA ALA A 285 9.59 -17.20 -2.05
C ALA A 285 8.23 -17.78 -2.51
N PHE A 286 7.18 -17.48 -1.76
CA PHE A 286 5.78 -17.84 -2.02
C PHE A 286 4.88 -16.67 -1.60
N ARG A 287 3.63 -16.66 -2.07
CA ARG A 287 2.64 -15.63 -1.71
C ARG A 287 2.50 -15.55 -0.18
N PRO A 288 2.71 -14.37 0.45
CA PRO A 288 2.62 -14.25 1.92
C PRO A 288 1.29 -14.72 2.50
N GLY A 289 0.19 -14.43 1.80
CA GLY A 289 -1.16 -14.79 2.22
C GLY A 289 -1.66 -13.96 3.39
N LEU A 290 -2.94 -14.13 3.70
CA LEU A 290 -3.56 -13.49 4.87
C LEU A 290 -3.13 -14.20 6.16
N LYS A 291 -3.01 -13.43 7.24
CA LYS A 291 -2.87 -13.99 8.59
C LYS A 291 -4.14 -14.77 8.93
N ASP A 292 -3.99 -15.88 9.64
CA ASP A 292 -5.12 -16.77 9.97
C ASP A 292 -6.22 -16.07 10.74
N ILE A 293 -5.87 -15.20 11.70
CA ILE A 293 -6.85 -14.38 12.42
C ILE A 293 -7.69 -13.50 11.48
N LYS A 294 -7.09 -13.01 10.40
CA LYS A 294 -7.77 -12.18 9.39
C LYS A 294 -8.62 -13.04 8.47
N LYS A 295 -8.15 -14.23 8.05
CA LYS A 295 -8.95 -15.18 7.27
C LYS A 295 -10.23 -15.57 8.00
N VAL A 296 -10.11 -15.94 9.29
CA VAL A 296 -11.25 -16.32 10.14
C VAL A 296 -12.21 -15.14 10.33
N GLU A 297 -11.70 -13.93 10.54
CA GLU A 297 -12.54 -12.72 10.64
C GLU A 297 -13.35 -12.48 9.36
N LEU A 298 -12.68 -12.51 8.20
CA LEU A 298 -13.31 -12.28 6.89
C LEU A 298 -14.35 -13.35 6.59
N PHE A 299 -14.01 -14.63 6.83
CA PHE A 299 -14.92 -15.74 6.61
C PHE A 299 -16.13 -15.70 7.56
N CYS A 300 -15.89 -15.67 8.88
CA CYS A 300 -16.96 -15.84 9.86
C CYS A 300 -17.85 -14.62 10.04
N LYS A 301 -17.40 -13.40 9.67
CA LYS A 301 -18.21 -12.18 9.83
C LYS A 301 -18.78 -11.65 8.52
N TYR A 302 -18.00 -11.66 7.44
CA TYR A 302 -18.47 -11.09 6.17
C TYR A 302 -19.15 -12.12 5.27
N ARG A 303 -18.64 -13.37 5.22
CA ARG A 303 -19.19 -14.42 4.34
C ARG A 303 -20.45 -15.05 4.91
N SER A 304 -20.50 -15.33 6.21
CA SER A 304 -21.63 -15.94 6.93
C SER A 304 -22.92 -15.12 6.80
N LEU A 305 -22.80 -13.80 6.92
CA LEU A 305 -23.90 -12.85 6.82
C LEU A 305 -24.34 -12.58 5.37
N SER A 306 -23.80 -13.31 4.38
CA SER A 306 -24.08 -13.12 2.95
C SER A 306 -23.87 -11.68 2.44
N LEU A 307 -23.10 -10.86 3.17
CA LEU A 307 -22.82 -9.46 2.82
C LEU A 307 -21.95 -9.32 1.57
N ILE A 308 -21.30 -10.41 1.16
CA ILE A 308 -20.37 -10.46 0.03
C ILE A 308 -21.04 -11.19 -1.15
N PRO A 309 -21.07 -10.59 -2.36
CA PRO A 309 -21.55 -11.24 -3.57
C PRO A 309 -20.83 -12.56 -3.83
N LYS A 310 -21.55 -13.57 -4.33
CA LYS A 310 -21.02 -14.94 -4.55
C LYS A 310 -19.70 -14.94 -5.34
N ARG A 311 -19.59 -14.08 -6.37
CA ARG A 311 -18.38 -13.92 -7.21
C ARG A 311 -17.12 -13.51 -6.42
N CYS A 312 -17.27 -12.77 -5.31
CA CYS A 312 -16.16 -12.23 -4.52
C CYS A 312 -15.79 -13.12 -3.34
N ARG A 313 -16.68 -14.01 -2.89
CA ARG A 313 -16.55 -14.72 -1.60
C ARG A 313 -15.23 -15.48 -1.48
N ASN A 314 -14.84 -16.24 -2.50
CA ASN A 314 -13.62 -17.06 -2.44
C ASN A 314 -12.33 -16.23 -2.58
N ILE A 315 -12.43 -15.01 -3.12
CA ILE A 315 -11.30 -14.10 -3.29
C ILE A 315 -11.07 -13.30 -2.01
N THR A 316 -12.13 -12.69 -1.49
CA THR A 316 -12.07 -11.73 -0.38
C THR A 316 -12.21 -12.41 0.99
N CYS A 317 -12.99 -13.49 1.06
CA CYS A 317 -13.29 -14.22 2.30
C CYS A 317 -13.10 -15.73 2.10
N PRO A 318 -11.88 -16.18 1.75
CA PRO A 318 -11.61 -17.60 1.50
C PRO A 318 -11.90 -18.43 2.76
N ASP A 319 -12.34 -19.67 2.56
CA ASP A 319 -12.51 -20.62 3.66
C ASP A 319 -11.16 -20.96 4.28
N PRO A 320 -10.93 -20.65 5.57
CA PRO A 320 -9.68 -20.97 6.26
C PRO A 320 -9.55 -22.46 6.63
N GLY A 321 -10.64 -23.24 6.58
CA GLY A 321 -10.69 -24.61 7.10
C GLY A 321 -10.88 -24.68 8.61
N GLN A 322 -11.47 -25.78 9.09
CA GLN A 322 -11.87 -25.94 10.49
C GLN A 322 -10.70 -25.88 11.47
N GLU A 323 -9.56 -26.48 11.12
CA GLU A 323 -8.36 -26.49 11.96
C GLU A 323 -7.87 -25.06 12.27
N VAL A 324 -7.86 -24.19 11.26
CA VAL A 324 -7.44 -22.79 11.41
C VAL A 324 -8.44 -22.02 12.28
N ILE A 325 -9.74 -22.25 12.10
CA ILE A 325 -10.80 -21.66 12.93
C ILE A 325 -10.58 -22.04 14.40
N ASP A 326 -10.38 -23.32 14.69
CA ASP A 326 -10.20 -23.83 16.04
C ASP A 326 -8.93 -23.28 16.70
N ASN A 327 -7.83 -23.21 15.94
CA ASN A 327 -6.56 -22.66 16.41
C ASN A 327 -6.68 -21.15 16.74
N VAL A 328 -7.39 -20.38 15.92
CA VAL A 328 -7.65 -18.96 16.20
C VAL A 328 -8.55 -18.80 17.42
N LYS A 329 -9.61 -19.61 17.57
CA LYS A 329 -10.48 -19.59 18.76
C LYS A 329 -9.68 -19.86 20.04
N LYS A 330 -8.85 -20.91 20.05
CA LYS A 330 -7.96 -21.25 21.18
C LYS A 330 -7.00 -20.10 21.52
N THR A 331 -6.37 -19.51 20.51
CA THR A 331 -5.42 -18.40 20.68
C THR A 331 -6.11 -17.14 21.23
N ARG A 332 -7.32 -16.83 20.75
CA ARG A 332 -8.13 -15.70 21.26
C ARG A 332 -8.50 -15.91 22.74
N ALA A 333 -8.95 -17.11 23.12
CA ALA A 333 -9.28 -17.44 24.50
C ALA A 333 -8.07 -17.30 25.45
N GLN A 334 -6.91 -17.81 25.04
CA GLN A 334 -5.68 -17.70 25.82
C GLN A 334 -5.25 -16.24 26.01
N ASN A 335 -5.29 -15.44 24.93
CA ASN A 335 -4.97 -14.01 24.98
C ASN A 335 -5.93 -13.23 25.89
N ASN A 336 -7.21 -13.57 25.91
CA ASN A 336 -8.21 -12.94 26.78
C ASN A 336 -7.95 -13.27 28.26
N THR A 337 -7.56 -14.51 28.57
CA THR A 337 -7.15 -14.91 29.92
C THR A 337 -5.93 -14.12 30.40
N VAL A 338 -4.90 -13.97 29.55
CA VAL A 338 -3.71 -13.17 29.84
C VAL A 338 -4.06 -11.69 30.05
N LYS A 339 -4.91 -11.10 29.19
CA LYS A 339 -5.38 -9.71 29.35
C LYS A 339 -6.15 -9.51 30.65
N ARG A 340 -7.03 -10.44 31.02
CA ARG A 340 -7.79 -10.40 32.28
C ARG A 340 -6.86 -10.49 33.50
N ALA A 341 -5.86 -11.37 33.46
CA ALA A 341 -4.85 -11.47 34.51
C ALA A 341 -4.02 -10.18 34.65
N ALA A 342 -3.58 -9.59 33.54
CA ALA A 342 -2.85 -8.32 33.52
C ALA A 342 -3.70 -7.15 34.04
N LYS A 343 -5.01 -7.13 33.74
CA LYS A 343 -5.95 -6.13 34.27
C LYS A 343 -6.09 -6.24 35.79
N LYS A 344 -6.24 -7.47 36.33
CA LYS A 344 -6.29 -7.72 37.78
C LYS A 344 -5.02 -7.27 38.51
N LEU A 345 -3.84 -7.48 37.92
CA LEU A 345 -2.56 -7.00 38.47
C LEU A 345 -2.47 -5.47 38.51
N LYS A 346 -2.93 -4.78 37.45
CA LYS A 346 -2.98 -3.31 37.41
C LYS A 346 -3.99 -2.72 38.40
N GLU A 347 -5.14 -3.37 38.56
CA GLU A 347 -6.16 -2.94 39.54
C GLU A 347 -5.68 -3.13 40.97
N GLY A 348 -4.99 -4.25 41.28
CA GLY A 348 -4.37 -4.51 42.58
C GLY A 348 -3.30 -3.49 42.98
N ASP A 349 -2.49 -3.02 42.03
CA ASP A 349 -1.48 -1.99 42.26
C ASP A 349 -2.11 -0.58 42.48
N THR A 350 -3.32 -0.37 41.94
CA THR A 350 -4.08 0.88 42.13
C THR A 350 -4.79 0.91 43.50
N THR A 351 -5.24 -0.24 44.01
CA THR A 351 -5.79 -0.36 45.38
C THR A 351 -4.70 -0.24 46.45
N ALA A 352 -3.48 -0.72 46.19
CA ALA A 352 -2.33 -0.51 47.08
C ALA A 352 -1.95 0.98 47.21
N LYS A 353 -1.99 1.76 46.12
CA LYS A 353 -1.74 3.21 46.14
C LYS A 353 -2.88 4.04 46.76
N LYS A 354 -4.12 3.54 46.79
CA LYS A 354 -5.24 4.22 47.49
C LYS A 354 -5.29 3.91 48.99
N GLY A 355 -4.65 2.84 49.46
CA GLY A 355 -4.49 2.53 50.88
C GLY A 355 -3.56 3.48 51.64
N ALA A 356 -2.68 4.19 50.96
CA ALA A 356 -1.71 5.13 51.57
C ALA A 356 -2.19 6.59 51.68
N LYS A 357 -3.40 6.92 51.18
CA LYS A 357 -3.98 8.28 51.24
C LYS A 357 -5.38 8.26 51.86
N LYS A 358 -5.48 7.87 53.13
CA LYS A 358 -6.67 8.11 53.97
C LYS A 358 -6.29 8.51 55.40
N LYS A 359 -5.61 9.66 55.52
CA LYS A 359 -5.74 10.57 56.67
C LYS A 359 -5.77 12.00 56.12
N GLY A 360 -6.94 12.66 56.19
CA GLY A 360 -7.10 14.09 55.89
C GLY A 360 -8.25 14.47 54.94
N ALA A 361 -9.41 14.79 55.53
CA ALA A 361 -10.40 15.82 55.14
C ALA A 361 -11.08 15.86 53.74
N LYS A 362 -12.34 15.39 53.73
CA LYS A 362 -13.65 16.02 53.34
C LYS A 362 -13.77 17.12 52.24
N LYS A 363 -14.87 16.94 51.47
CA LYS A 363 -15.66 17.84 50.56
C LYS A 363 -15.04 18.05 49.16
N THR A 364 -15.72 17.92 48.02
CA THR A 364 -17.13 18.19 47.64
C THR A 364 -17.52 17.30 46.44
N ALA A 365 -18.81 17.00 46.28
CA ALA A 365 -19.37 16.23 45.16
C ALA A 365 -19.70 17.12 43.94
N GLN A 366 -19.48 16.62 42.72
CA GLN A 366 -20.45 16.70 41.61
C GLN A 366 -19.99 15.88 40.37
N GLU A 367 -20.85 14.93 39.98
CA GLU A 367 -21.30 14.63 38.60
C GLU A 367 -20.28 14.49 37.43
N LYS A 368 -20.14 13.27 36.88
CA LYS A 368 -20.97 12.76 35.76
C LYS A 368 -20.53 11.37 35.29
N SER A 369 -21.55 10.58 34.99
CA SER A 369 -21.56 9.24 34.40
C SER A 369 -21.18 9.23 32.92
N ASN A 370 -20.47 8.19 32.48
CA ASN A 370 -20.97 7.21 31.51
C ASN A 370 -19.88 6.19 31.15
N ASN A 371 -20.00 4.99 31.73
CA ASN A 371 -19.32 3.79 31.24
C ASN A 371 -20.22 3.16 30.17
N GLY A 372 -19.78 3.20 28.92
CA GLY A 372 -20.28 2.30 27.88
C GLY A 372 -19.53 0.97 27.98
N ASN A 373 -20.24 -0.08 28.40
CA ASN A 373 -19.77 -1.46 28.24
C ASN A 373 -19.60 -1.77 26.75
N LYS A 374 -18.46 -2.36 26.39
CA LYS A 374 -18.29 -3.06 25.11
C LYS A 374 -18.79 -4.48 25.31
N ASP A 375 -19.97 -4.75 24.79
CA ASP A 375 -20.44 -6.12 24.61
C ASP A 375 -19.79 -6.66 23.32
N ASP A 376 -18.78 -7.50 23.50
CA ASP A 376 -18.24 -8.33 22.42
C ASP A 376 -19.23 -9.48 22.21
N SER A 377 -20.11 -9.38 21.21
CA SER A 377 -20.93 -10.51 20.78
C SER A 377 -20.06 -11.50 19.99
N ASP A 378 -19.73 -12.62 20.62
CA ASP A 378 -19.10 -13.77 19.96
C ASP A 378 -20.14 -14.43 19.04
N ILE A 379 -20.07 -14.15 17.74
CA ILE A 379 -20.79 -14.93 16.73
C ILE A 379 -20.03 -16.23 16.52
N ASP A 380 -20.63 -17.35 16.91
CA ASP A 380 -20.08 -18.67 16.65
C ASP A 380 -20.21 -19.03 15.17
N CYS A 381 -19.04 -19.27 14.56
CA CYS A 381 -18.90 -19.70 13.18
C CYS A 381 -19.23 -21.20 13.09
N GLU A 382 -20.52 -21.55 13.06
CA GLU A 382 -20.97 -22.91 12.73
C GLU A 382 -21.23 -23.01 11.22
N THR A 383 -20.58 -23.99 10.59
CA THR A 383 -20.75 -24.34 9.17
C THR A 383 -22.07 -25.08 8.96
N THR A 384 -23.15 -24.36 8.66
CA THR A 384 -24.44 -24.98 8.30
C THR A 384 -24.52 -25.29 6.80
N GLU A 385 -23.83 -26.34 6.36
CA GLU A 385 -24.10 -27.03 5.09
C GLU A 385 -24.30 -28.52 5.33
N THR A 386 -25.38 -28.87 6.03
CA THR A 386 -26.11 -30.16 5.93
C THR A 386 -27.22 -30.15 6.97
N THR A 387 -28.49 -30.05 6.53
CA THR A 387 -29.69 -30.76 7.05
C THR A 387 -30.96 -30.02 6.58
N THR A 388 -31.35 -30.21 5.32
CA THR A 388 -32.74 -29.97 4.87
C THR A 388 -33.25 -31.22 4.15
N LYS A 389 -33.35 -32.33 4.90
CA LYS A 389 -34.18 -33.49 4.53
C LYS A 389 -34.71 -34.11 5.82
N ARG A 390 -35.84 -33.59 6.30
CA ARG A 390 -36.90 -34.26 7.09
C ARG A 390 -37.72 -33.22 7.84
N LYS A 391 -38.76 -32.72 7.19
CA LYS A 391 -40.08 -32.40 7.77
C LYS A 391 -40.96 -31.80 6.65
N ALA A 392 -41.50 -32.69 5.83
CA ALA A 392 -42.73 -32.45 5.09
C ALA A 392 -43.43 -33.80 5.04
N ASN A 393 -44.36 -34.00 5.97
CA ASN A 393 -45.32 -35.08 5.89
C ASN A 393 -46.69 -34.45 6.11
N GLN A 394 -47.62 -34.81 5.22
CA GLN A 394 -49.07 -34.69 5.33
C GLN A 394 -49.67 -33.29 5.19
N LEU A 395 -50.20 -33.02 3.99
CA LEU A 395 -51.63 -32.77 3.77
C LEU A 395 -51.93 -33.02 2.27
N ASN A 396 -52.75 -34.04 2.01
CA ASN A 396 -53.40 -34.32 0.72
C ASN A 396 -54.79 -33.68 0.72
N SER A 397 -55.24 -33.29 -0.46
CA SER A 397 -56.60 -33.01 -0.99
C SER A 397 -56.59 -31.66 -1.69
N ASP A 398 -57.22 -31.43 -2.83
CA ASP A 398 -57.73 -32.23 -3.93
C ASP A 398 -57.69 -31.24 -5.13
N ASP A 399 -57.63 -31.75 -6.35
CA ASP A 399 -58.33 -31.21 -7.53
C ASP A 399 -57.56 -31.48 -8.83
N GLU A 400 -58.39 -31.91 -9.77
CA GLU A 400 -58.17 -32.46 -11.09
C GLU A 400 -57.66 -31.39 -12.07
N ASP A 401 -56.78 -31.76 -13.00
CA ASP A 401 -57.18 -31.99 -14.41
C ASP A 401 -56.01 -31.82 -15.41
N GLU A 402 -56.01 -32.80 -16.33
CA GLU A 402 -55.63 -32.80 -17.73
C GLU A 402 -54.28 -32.22 -18.23
N GLY A 403 -53.46 -33.14 -18.76
CA GLY A 403 -53.12 -33.09 -20.19
C GLY A 403 -51.70 -32.71 -20.60
N GLY A 404 -51.01 -33.65 -21.27
CA GLY A 404 -50.10 -33.29 -22.37
C GLY A 404 -48.65 -33.77 -22.29
N ASN A 405 -48.40 -34.96 -22.83
CA ASN A 405 -47.10 -35.50 -23.24
C ASN A 405 -46.44 -34.70 -24.37
N ASN A 406 -45.11 -34.51 -24.31
CA ASN A 406 -44.10 -34.82 -25.37
C ASN A 406 -42.72 -34.27 -24.94
N ILE A 407 -41.73 -35.11 -24.60
CA ILE A 407 -40.77 -35.82 -25.47
C ILE A 407 -40.00 -34.90 -26.43
N GLY A 408 -38.68 -34.78 -26.22
CA GLY A 408 -37.73 -34.30 -27.24
C GLY A 408 -36.48 -33.62 -26.68
N SER A 409 -35.39 -34.38 -26.53
CA SER A 409 -34.06 -33.94 -26.09
C SER A 409 -33.23 -33.27 -27.23
N PRO A 410 -31.93 -32.92 -27.06
CA PRO A 410 -31.41 -31.59 -27.34
C PRO A 410 -30.55 -31.49 -28.62
N VAL A 411 -30.31 -30.28 -29.11
CA VAL A 411 -29.34 -30.03 -30.19
C VAL A 411 -28.24 -29.08 -29.70
N ASN A 412 -27.02 -29.60 -29.68
CA ASN A 412 -25.76 -28.88 -29.56
C ASN A 412 -25.51 -28.03 -30.82
N PHE A 413 -25.01 -26.81 -30.67
CA PHE A 413 -24.21 -26.15 -31.70
C PHE A 413 -23.11 -25.30 -31.06
N ASP A 414 -21.91 -25.86 -31.04
CA ASP A 414 -20.66 -25.11 -31.06
C ASP A 414 -20.46 -24.55 -32.48
N SER A 415 -20.18 -23.25 -32.60
CA SER A 415 -19.24 -22.72 -33.62
C SER A 415 -19.05 -21.21 -33.46
N GLN A 416 -17.79 -20.83 -33.29
CA GLN A 416 -17.26 -19.47 -33.43
C GLN A 416 -17.54 -18.88 -34.83
N PRO A 417 -17.33 -17.56 -34.99
CA PRO A 417 -16.59 -17.09 -36.15
C PRO A 417 -15.48 -16.11 -35.82
N GLN A 418 -14.32 -16.35 -36.46
CA GLN A 418 -13.26 -15.40 -36.71
C GLN A 418 -13.57 -14.54 -37.95
N TYR A 419 -12.94 -13.35 -38.00
CA TYR A 419 -12.40 -12.60 -39.15
C TYR A 419 -12.96 -11.21 -39.51
N PHE A 420 -11.97 -10.39 -39.94
CA PHE A 420 -11.95 -9.09 -40.61
C PHE A 420 -12.19 -7.86 -39.70
N GLY A 421 -11.27 -6.89 -39.54
CA GLY A 421 -10.24 -6.40 -40.44
C GLY A 421 -10.80 -5.27 -41.30
N ASN A 422 -10.58 -4.01 -40.92
CA ASN A 422 -10.19 -2.91 -41.81
C ASN A 422 -10.00 -1.59 -41.04
N ALA A 423 -8.94 -0.90 -41.46
CA ALA A 423 -8.56 0.46 -41.11
C ALA A 423 -9.66 1.48 -41.44
N TRP A 424 -9.73 2.55 -40.65
CA TRP A 424 -9.60 3.97 -41.05
C TRP A 424 -9.23 4.80 -39.83
#